data_AF-A0AA86IKG0-F1
#
_entry.id   AF-A0AA86IKG0-F1
#
_cell.length_a   1.000
_cell.length_b   1.000
_cell.length_c   1.000
_cell.angle_alpha   90.00
_cell.angle_beta   90.00
_cell.angle_gamma   90.00
#
_symmetry.space_group_name_H-M   'P 1'
#
loop_
_entity.id
_entity.type
_entity.pdbx_description
1 polymer ?
#
loop_
_entity_poly.entity_id
_entity_poly.type
_entity_poly.pdbx_seq_one_letter_code
_entity_poly.pdbx_strand_id
1 'polypeptide(L)'
;MGRGISAIVRIRTTHAQIKQCLSAFDAMPEIVEAHRITGEDCFMVRMVVAEMTQLEMAIDALARFGPVTTSVVLASYPPKTIRGAQP
;
A
#
# COMPACT_ATOMS: atom_id res chain seq x y z
N MET A 1 -15.12 -4.69 -14.64
CA MET A 1 -14.65 -3.84 -15.75
C MET A 1 -13.98 -2.60 -15.16
N GLY A 2 -12.96 -2.07 -15.83
CA GLY A 2 -12.15 -0.92 -15.38
C GLY A 2 -10.89 -1.37 -14.65
N ARG A 3 -9.80 -1.64 -15.38
CA ARG A 3 -8.50 -1.85 -14.75
C ARG A 3 -8.02 -0.50 -14.21
N GLY A 4 -8.44 -0.17 -12.99
CA GLY A 4 -7.82 0.90 -12.24
C GLY A 4 -6.32 0.68 -12.13
N ILE A 5 -5.57 1.76 -11.96
CA ILE A 5 -4.14 1.72 -11.69
C ILE A 5 -3.97 1.08 -10.31
N SER A 6 -3.25 -0.03 -10.24
CA SER A 6 -2.85 -0.63 -8.97
C SER A 6 -1.40 -0.25 -8.69
N ALA A 7 -1.10 0.12 -7.44
CA ALA A 7 0.25 0.43 -7.01
C ALA A 7 0.54 -0.18 -5.64
N ILE A 8 1.80 -0.50 -5.42
CA ILE A 8 2.35 -0.82 -4.11
C ILE A 8 3.11 0.40 -3.63
N VAL A 9 2.78 0.90 -2.45
CA VAL A 9 3.46 2.03 -1.81
C VAL A 9 4.11 1.55 -0.52
N ARG A 10 5.39 1.84 -0.37
CA ARG A 10 6.15 1.57 0.84
C ARG A 10 6.41 2.88 1.55
N ILE A 11 6.22 2.89 2.87
CA ILE A 11 6.31 4.10 3.68
C ILE A 11 7.32 3.86 4.79
N ARG A 12 8.32 4.74 4.87
CA ARG A 12 9.23 4.84 6.00
C ARG A 12 8.73 5.92 6.93
N THR A 13 8.38 5.55 8.15
CA THR A 13 7.86 6.49 9.14
C THR A 13 8.52 6.30 10.50
N THR A 14 8.30 7.22 11.42
CA THR A 14 8.81 7.10 12.79
C THR A 14 7.79 6.39 13.68
N HIS A 15 8.24 5.84 14.81
CA HIS A 15 7.33 5.14 15.73
C HIS A 15 6.14 6.02 16.20
N ALA A 16 6.37 7.32 16.37
CA ALA A 16 5.33 8.27 16.79
C ALA A 16 4.21 8.45 15.74
N GLN A 17 4.53 8.29 14.45
CA GLN A 17 3.61 8.50 13.33
C GLN A 17 2.80 7.25 12.97
N ILE A 18 3.15 6.07 13.51
CA ILE A 18 2.49 4.79 13.20
C ILE A 18 0.96 4.85 13.36
N LYS A 19 0.48 5.43 14.46
CA LYS A 19 -0.97 5.53 14.73
C LYS A 19 -1.67 6.44 13.72
N GLN A 20 -1.01 7.51 13.31
CA GLN A 20 -1.53 8.47 12.33
C GLN A 20 -1.56 7.85 10.92
N CYS A 21 -0.52 7.11 10.53
CA CYS A 21 -0.52 6.32 9.29
C CYS A 21 -1.69 5.34 9.25
N LEU A 22 -1.89 4.55 10.30
CA LEU A 22 -2.99 3.57 10.36
C LEU A 22 -4.36 4.25 10.25
N SER A 23 -4.54 5.41 10.89
CA SER A 23 -5.77 6.18 10.78
C SER A 23 -5.98 6.74 9.37
N ALA A 24 -4.90 7.15 8.69
CA ALA A 24 -4.96 7.58 7.31
C ALA A 24 -5.33 6.44 6.36
N PHE A 25 -4.76 5.24 6.57
CA PHE A 25 -5.10 4.06 5.75
C PHE A 25 -6.57 3.68 5.87
N ASP A 26 -7.14 3.76 7.07
CA ASP A 26 -8.56 3.49 7.31
C ASP A 26 -9.47 4.53 6.62
N ALA A 27 -9.02 5.78 6.52
CA ALA A 27 -9.76 6.87 5.88
C ALA A 27 -9.62 6.93 4.35
N MET A 28 -8.65 6.21 3.77
CA MET A 28 -8.31 6.24 2.34
C MET A 28 -8.88 5.01 1.62
N PRO A 29 -10.06 5.10 0.96
CA PRO A 29 -10.72 3.96 0.33
C PRO A 29 -9.92 3.35 -0.84
N GLU A 30 -8.98 4.09 -1.41
CA GLU A 30 -8.05 3.60 -2.42
C GLU A 30 -7.05 2.58 -1.87
N ILE A 31 -6.80 2.56 -0.56
CA ILE A 31 -5.91 1.58 0.09
C ILE A 31 -6.70 0.32 0.39
N VAL A 32 -6.40 -0.75 -0.35
CA VAL A 32 -7.14 -2.03 -0.27
C VAL A 32 -6.42 -3.07 0.56
N GLU A 33 -5.11 -2.93 0.78
CA GLU A 33 -4.34 -3.75 1.70
C GLU A 33 -3.26 -2.91 2.38
N ALA A 34 -3.00 -3.20 3.66
CA ALA A 34 -1.93 -2.58 4.42
C ALA A 34 -1.23 -3.61 5.31
N HIS A 35 0.09 -3.63 5.26
CA HIS A 35 0.92 -4.51 6.05
C HIS A 35 1.96 -3.71 6.81
N ARG A 36 2.03 -3.92 8.12
CA ARG A 36 3.19 -3.51 8.91
C ARG A 36 4.26 -4.57 8.73
N ILE A 37 5.44 -4.15 8.27
CA ILE A 37 6.52 -5.06 7.91
C ILE A 37 7.78 -4.75 8.71
N THR A 38 8.71 -5.69 8.71
CA THR A 38 10.07 -5.49 9.19
C THR A 38 10.97 -5.14 8.00
N GLY A 39 12.00 -4.32 8.24
CA GLY A 39 12.96 -3.91 7.22
C GLY A 39 13.20 -2.41 7.26
N GLU A 40 13.55 -1.85 6.12
CA GLU A 40 13.82 -0.41 5.97
C GLU A 40 12.53 0.43 5.96
N ASP A 41 11.44 -0.13 5.43
CA ASP A 41 10.12 0.48 5.40
C ASP A 41 9.26 -0.04 6.55
N CYS A 42 8.41 0.81 7.12
CA CYS A 42 7.53 0.44 8.23
C CYS A 42 6.21 -0.15 7.75
N PHE A 43 5.75 0.29 6.57
CA PHE A 43 4.51 -0.17 5.97
C PHE A 43 4.68 -0.45 4.49
N MET A 44 3.94 -1.46 4.03
CA MET A 44 3.68 -1.73 2.62
C MET A 44 2.18 -1.75 2.42
N VAL A 45 1.68 -0.89 1.54
CA VAL A 45 0.25 -0.77 1.24
C VAL A 45 0.02 -1.01 -0.25
N ARG A 46 -1.09 -1.67 -0.58
CA ARG A 46 -1.58 -1.81 -1.95
C ARG A 46 -2.76 -0.88 -2.13
N MET A 47 -2.70 -0.09 -3.20
CA MET A 47 -3.75 0.86 -3.55
C MET A 47 -4.25 0.64 -4.97
N VAL A 48 -5.52 0.98 -5.20
CA VAL A 48 -6.21 0.90 -6.49
C VAL A 48 -6.97 2.20 -6.72
N VAL A 49 -6.68 2.87 -7.83
CA VAL A 49 -7.34 4.13 -8.24
C VAL A 49 -7.79 4.07 -9.69
N ALA A 50 -8.67 4.97 -10.11
CA ALA A 50 -9.12 5.01 -11.52
C ALA A 50 -8.14 5.78 -12.42
N GLU A 51 -7.47 6.82 -11.89
CA GLU A 51 -6.66 7.76 -12.66
C GLU A 51 -5.31 8.06 -12.00
N MET A 52 -4.32 8.46 -12.81
CA MET A 52 -2.97 8.76 -12.32
C MET A 52 -2.95 9.93 -11.32
N THR A 53 -3.79 10.94 -11.54
CA THR A 53 -3.92 12.08 -10.61
C THR A 53 -4.39 11.65 -9.23
N GLN A 54 -5.26 10.64 -9.13
CA GLN A 54 -5.67 10.08 -7.84
C GLN A 54 -4.52 9.35 -7.16
N LEU A 55 -3.69 8.64 -7.92
CA LEU A 55 -2.49 7.99 -7.40
C LEU A 55 -1.51 9.04 -6.83
N GLU A 56 -1.26 10.11 -7.57
CA GLU A 56 -0.41 11.22 -7.12
C GLU A 56 -0.94 11.84 -5.82
N MET A 57 -2.23 12.17 -5.73
CA MET A 57 -2.85 12.70 -4.51
C MET A 57 -2.72 11.75 -3.32
N ALA A 58 -2.90 10.44 -3.54
CA ALA A 58 -2.76 9.44 -2.48
C ALA A 58 -1.29 9.35 -2.00
N ILE A 59 -0.32 9.37 -2.93
CA ILE A 59 1.11 9.37 -2.60
C ILE A 59 1.47 10.62 -1.81
N ASP A 60 1.01 11.79 -2.22
CA ASP A 60 1.27 13.06 -1.54
C ASP A 60 0.68 13.08 -0.13
N ALA A 61 -0.53 12.53 0.05
CA ALA A 61 -1.14 12.38 1.37
C ALA A 61 -0.28 11.50 2.29
N LEU A 62 0.27 10.40 1.75
CA LEU A 62 1.13 9.47 2.48
C LEU A 62 2.53 10.03 2.76
N ALA A 63 3.08 10.84 1.85
CA ALA A 63 4.38 11.48 1.98
C ALA A 63 4.49 12.40 3.21
N ARG A 64 3.35 12.85 3.75
CA ARG A 64 3.28 13.64 4.99
C ARG A 64 3.77 12.86 6.22
N PHE A 65 3.73 11.53 6.17
CA PHE A 65 4.17 10.66 7.27
C PHE A 65 5.63 10.24 7.16
N GLY A 66 6.29 10.53 6.03
CA GLY A 66 7.69 10.23 5.77
C GLY A 66 7.96 9.80 4.33
N PRO A 67 9.20 9.39 4.00
CA PRO A 67 9.57 8.98 2.66
C PRO A 67 8.69 7.84 2.13
N VAL A 68 8.26 7.98 0.87
CA VAL A 68 7.42 7.01 0.17
C VAL A 68 8.13 6.48 -1.07
N THR A 69 7.99 5.19 -1.33
CA THR A 69 8.43 4.55 -2.56
C THR A 69 7.24 3.89 -3.24
N THR A 70 6.92 4.30 -4.46
CA THR A 70 5.78 3.80 -5.22
C THR A 70 6.24 2.86 -6.33
N SER A 71 5.50 1.77 -6.53
CA SER A 71 5.69 0.82 -7.62
C SER A 71 4.34 0.53 -8.27
N VAL A 72 4.15 0.97 -9.50
CA VAL A 72 2.94 0.68 -10.27
C VAL A 72 2.94 -0.79 -10.69
N VAL A 73 1.84 -1.48 -10.45
CA VAL A 73 1.66 -2.90 -10.76
C VAL A 73 1.33 -3.05 -12.24
N LEU A 74 2.25 -3.61 -13.01
CA LEU A 74 2.07 -3.89 -14.44
C LEU A 74 1.19 -5.12 -14.68
N ALA A 75 1.35 -6.14 -13.84
CA ALA A 75 0.58 -7.37 -13.89
C ALA A 75 0.52 -8.01 -12.50
N SER A 76 -0.57 -8.70 -12.20
CA SER A 76 -0.71 -9.55 -11.03
C SER A 76 -0.98 -10.98 -11.47
N TYR A 77 -0.33 -11.93 -10.81
CA TYR A 77 -0.53 -13.36 -11.04
C TYR A 77 -1.38 -13.95 -9.91
N PRO A 78 -2.20 -14.97 -10.19
CA PRO A 78 -3.06 -15.56 -9.17
C PRO A 78 -2.23 -16.15 -8.02
N PRO A 79 -2.71 -16.02 -6.76
CA PRO A 79 -2.02 -16.60 -5.62
C PRO A 79 -1.96 -18.13 -5.76
N LYS A 80 -0.82 -18.72 -5.38
CA LYS A 80 -0.67 -20.18 -5.30
C LYS A 80 -1.20 -20.67 -3.96
N THR A 81 -2.07 -21.67 -3.96
CA THR A 81 -2.50 -22.34 -2.73
C THR A 81 -1.31 -23.03 -2.09
N ILE A 82 -1.02 -22.73 -0.82
CA ILE A 82 -0.07 -23.52 -0.03
C ILE A 82 -0.77 -24.86 0.29
N ARG A 83 -0.37 -25.93 -0.39
CA ARG A 83 -0.76 -27.29 0.02
C ARG A 83 0.00 -27.59 1.31
N GLY A 84 -0.69 -27.53 2.45
CA GLY A 84 -0.10 -27.92 3.73
C GLY A 84 0.39 -29.36 3.68
N ALA A 85 1.55 -29.63 4.29
CA ALA A 85 1.81 -30.96 4.82
C ALA A 85 0.67 -31.27 5.82
N GLN A 86 0.00 -32.39 5.59
CA GLN A 86 -1.00 -32.98 6.49
C GLN A 86 -0.38 -33.30 7.86
N PRO A 87 -1.20 -33.38 8.93
CA PRO A 87 -0.81 -33.19 10.34
C PRO A 87 0.28 -34.11 10.86
#